data_AF-A0A952XVH9-F1
#
_entry.id   AF-A0A952XVH9-F1
#
_cell.length_a   1.000
_cell.length_b   1.000
_cell.length_c   1.000
_cell.angle_alpha   90.00
_cell.angle_beta   90.00
_cell.angle_gamma   90.00
#
_symmetry.space_group_name_H-M   'P 1'
#
loop_
_entity.id
_entity.type
_entity.pdbx_description
1 polymer ?
#
loop_
_entity_poly.entity_id
_entity_poly.type
_entity_poly.pdbx_seq_one_letter_code
_entity_poly.pdbx_strand_id
1 'polypeptide(L)'
;MSSTRPSTGLIVAFCALLALAGCQSAGVDPMETTAMPRPVSQAEGDLKAGKAQFEDGNYGLAEKHFRKAVEVRADSAAAWMGLAASYDQLGRFDFADRAYGELLKIAGRQPRIVNNMGYSQYLRGNKAQARKLYMEARAGMTNTTVVDANLKLLDKG
;
A
#
# COMPACT_ATOMS: atom_id res chain seq x y z
N MET A 1 -36.33 -45.20 -36.98
CA MET A 1 -37.18 -46.33 -36.54
C MET A 1 -36.66 -47.55 -37.28
N SER A 2 -36.28 -48.68 -36.71
CA SER A 2 -36.52 -49.33 -35.42
C SER A 2 -35.51 -50.49 -35.40
N SER A 3 -34.77 -50.69 -34.30
CA SER A 3 -34.23 -52.02 -34.05
C SER A 3 -34.16 -52.29 -32.55
N THR A 4 -34.92 -53.30 -32.20
CA THR A 4 -35.18 -53.91 -30.91
C THR A 4 -33.97 -54.71 -30.41
N ARG A 5 -33.65 -54.58 -29.11
CA ARG A 5 -32.84 -55.51 -28.30
C ARG A 5 -33.51 -56.92 -28.29
N PRO A 6 -32.86 -58.07 -28.00
CA PRO A 6 -31.97 -58.28 -26.83
C PRO A 6 -30.88 -59.37 -26.96
N SER A 7 -30.01 -59.50 -25.94
CA SER A 7 -29.59 -60.82 -25.41
C SER A 7 -28.69 -60.66 -24.19
N THR A 8 -29.21 -61.14 -23.06
CA THR A 8 -28.50 -61.47 -21.82
C THR A 8 -27.45 -62.56 -22.07
N GLY A 9 -26.25 -62.36 -21.52
CA GLY A 9 -25.21 -63.39 -21.41
C GLY A 9 -24.37 -63.10 -20.18
N LEU A 10 -24.67 -63.79 -19.08
CA LEU A 10 -23.92 -63.77 -17.83
C LEU A 10 -22.74 -64.74 -17.97
N ILE A 11 -21.50 -64.26 -17.88
CA ILE A 11 -20.37 -65.07 -17.42
C ILE A 11 -19.55 -64.25 -16.44
N VAL A 12 -19.53 -64.72 -15.21
CA VAL A 12 -18.68 -64.30 -14.11
C VAL A 12 -17.27 -64.80 -14.37
N ALA A 13 -16.27 -63.91 -14.29
CA ALA A 13 -14.89 -64.32 -14.06
C ALA A 13 -14.21 -63.27 -13.16
N PHE A 14 -14.14 -63.62 -11.89
CA PHE A 14 -13.33 -62.98 -10.85
C PHE A 14 -11.85 -63.32 -11.15
N CYS A 15 -10.97 -62.35 -11.39
CA CYS A 15 -9.54 -62.61 -11.30
C CYS A 15 -8.71 -61.33 -11.04
N ALA A 16 -8.13 -61.33 -9.85
CA ALA A 16 -6.82 -60.80 -9.49
C ALA A 16 -6.56 -59.29 -9.56
N LEU A 17 -6.48 -58.72 -8.35
CA LEU A 17 -5.68 -57.55 -7.98
C LEU A 17 -4.29 -57.56 -8.63
N LEU A 18 -3.95 -56.48 -9.32
CA LEU A 18 -2.56 -55.99 -9.41
C LEU A 18 -2.58 -54.49 -9.11
N ALA A 19 -2.26 -54.17 -7.86
CA ALA A 19 -1.98 -52.82 -7.42
C ALA A 19 -0.63 -52.38 -8.02
N LEU A 20 -0.68 -51.60 -9.09
CA LEU A 20 0.46 -50.79 -9.49
C LEU A 20 0.36 -49.46 -8.76
N ALA A 21 1.24 -49.29 -7.77
CA ALA A 21 1.46 -48.05 -7.07
C ALA A 21 1.90 -46.96 -8.07
N GLY A 22 0.94 -46.16 -8.52
CA GLY A 22 1.24 -44.87 -9.13
C GLY A 22 1.59 -43.89 -8.02
N CYS A 23 2.86 -43.47 -7.95
CA CYS A 23 3.24 -42.28 -7.19
C CYS A 23 2.54 -41.07 -7.84
N GLN A 24 1.35 -40.75 -7.35
CA GLN A 24 0.76 -39.44 -7.58
C GLN A 24 1.59 -38.47 -6.74
N SER A 25 2.34 -37.58 -7.40
CA SER A 25 2.82 -36.37 -6.73
C SER A 25 1.58 -35.60 -6.30
N ALA A 26 1.20 -35.76 -5.02
CA ALA A 26 0.16 -34.98 -4.41
C ALA A 26 0.49 -33.50 -4.69
N GLY A 27 -0.44 -32.81 -5.34
CA GLY A 27 -0.37 -31.37 -5.49
C GLY A 27 -0.16 -30.78 -4.10
N VAL A 28 0.95 -30.09 -3.93
CA VAL A 28 1.09 -29.18 -2.80
C VAL A 28 0.13 -28.04 -3.06
N ASP A 29 -1.06 -28.12 -2.48
CA ASP A 29 -1.94 -26.96 -2.35
C ASP A 29 -1.10 -25.83 -1.73
N PRO A 30 -1.01 -24.63 -2.34
CA PRO A 30 -0.37 -23.51 -1.70
C PRO A 30 -1.15 -23.26 -0.41
N MET A 31 -0.50 -23.50 0.73
CA MET A 31 -1.05 -23.16 2.03
C MET A 31 -1.35 -21.66 2.01
N GLU A 32 -2.62 -21.28 1.84
CA GLU A 32 -3.10 -19.97 2.23
C GLU A 32 -2.78 -19.85 3.71
N THR A 33 -1.72 -19.11 4.03
CA THR A 33 -1.42 -18.78 5.41
C THR A 33 -2.58 -17.91 5.90
N THR A 34 -3.43 -18.48 6.76
CA THR A 34 -4.53 -17.76 7.40
C THR A 34 -3.94 -16.84 8.46
N ALA A 35 -3.20 -15.81 8.05
CA ALA A 35 -2.83 -14.73 8.94
C ALA A 35 -4.13 -14.06 9.37
N MET A 36 -4.49 -14.18 10.66
CA MET A 36 -5.69 -13.55 11.18
C MET A 36 -5.65 -12.05 10.82
N PRO A 37 -6.77 -11.48 10.33
CA PRO A 37 -6.82 -10.07 9.99
C PRO A 37 -6.41 -9.24 11.21
N ARG A 38 -5.40 -8.39 11.04
CA ARG A 38 -4.88 -7.57 12.13
C ARG A 38 -6.00 -6.65 12.65
N PRO A 39 -6.16 -6.52 13.99
CA PRO A 39 -7.23 -5.71 14.55
C PRO A 39 -7.05 -4.22 14.22
N VAL A 40 -8.16 -3.51 14.04
CA VAL A 40 -8.17 -2.06 13.73
C VAL A 40 -7.42 -1.23 14.79
N SER A 41 -7.49 -1.63 16.07
CA SER A 41 -6.74 -0.98 17.15
C SER A 41 -5.22 -1.04 16.96
N GLN A 42 -4.72 -2.06 16.27
CA GLN A 42 -3.32 -2.15 15.90
C GLN A 42 -2.94 -1.08 14.87
N ALA A 43 -3.82 -0.76 13.92
CA ALA A 43 -3.58 0.28 12.93
C ALA A 43 -3.45 1.68 13.57
N GLU A 44 -4.22 1.95 14.63
CA GLU A 44 -4.11 3.19 15.39
C GLU A 44 -2.82 3.26 16.20
N GLY A 45 -2.42 2.15 16.81
CA GLY A 45 -1.13 2.01 17.49
C GLY A 45 0.05 2.22 16.54
N ASP A 46 0.02 1.59 15.37
CA ASP A 46 1.03 1.77 14.32
C ASP A 46 1.03 3.20 13.77
N LEU A 47 -0.13 3.84 13.58
CA LEU A 47 -0.18 5.25 13.18
C LEU A 47 0.49 6.16 14.22
N LYS A 48 0.23 5.94 15.51
CA LYS A 48 0.85 6.72 16.60
C LYS A 48 2.36 6.50 16.67
N ALA A 49 2.79 5.24 16.60
CA ALA A 49 4.21 4.89 16.59
C ALA A 49 4.93 5.48 15.37
N GLY A 50 4.31 5.43 14.19
CA GLY A 50 4.85 6.02 12.97
C GLY A 50 5.08 7.53 13.10
N LYS A 51 4.13 8.26 13.70
CA LYS A 51 4.29 9.70 13.98
C LYS A 51 5.44 9.98 14.92
N ALA A 52 5.53 9.26 16.04
CA ALA A 52 6.62 9.44 17.00
C ALA A 52 7.98 9.18 16.35
N GLN A 53 8.13 8.08 15.60
CA GLN A 53 9.37 7.78 14.89
C GLN A 53 9.71 8.82 13.82
N PHE A 54 8.71 9.40 13.16
CA PHE A 54 8.93 10.47 12.19
C PHE A 54 9.44 11.75 12.85
N GLU A 55 8.85 12.14 13.98
CA GLU A 55 9.25 13.29 14.77
C GLU A 55 10.69 13.13 15.32
N ASP A 56 11.08 11.90 15.68
CA ASP A 56 12.44 11.55 16.11
C ASP A 56 13.45 11.47 14.94
N GLY A 57 13.02 11.66 13.69
CA GLY A 57 13.87 11.55 12.50
C GLY A 57 14.20 10.12 12.08
N ASN A 58 13.61 9.11 12.74
CA ASN A 58 13.78 7.70 12.43
C ASN A 58 12.88 7.28 11.25
N TYR A 59 13.09 7.88 10.08
CA TYR A 59 12.18 7.76 8.93
C TYR A 59 11.99 6.33 8.42
N GLY A 60 13.01 5.46 8.57
CA GLY A 60 12.89 4.04 8.23
C GLY A 60 11.98 3.25 9.18
N LEU A 61 11.92 3.63 10.47
CA LEU A 61 10.97 3.04 11.43
C LEU A 61 9.58 3.64 11.25
N ALA A 62 9.50 4.95 10.99
CA ALA A 62 8.26 5.64 10.66
C ALA A 62 7.56 4.98 9.45
N GLU A 63 8.30 4.75 8.36
CA GLU A 63 7.83 4.04 7.17
C GLU A 63 7.22 2.69 7.51
N LYS A 64 7.91 1.86 8.30
CA LYS A 64 7.42 0.52 8.67
C LYS A 64 6.10 0.59 9.43
N HIS A 65 5.96 1.53 10.34
CA HIS A 65 4.73 1.71 11.12
C HIS A 65 3.59 2.28 10.27
N PHE A 66 3.84 3.32 9.48
CA PHE A 66 2.81 3.84 8.57
C PHE A 66 2.37 2.80 7.54
N ARG A 67 3.30 1.99 7.03
CA ARG A 67 2.98 0.88 6.11
C ARG A 67 2.05 -0.15 6.76
N LYS A 68 2.35 -0.59 7.99
CA LYS A 68 1.45 -1.47 8.74
C LYS A 68 0.08 -0.84 8.97
N ALA A 69 0.02 0.46 9.25
CA ALA A 69 -1.24 1.17 9.44
C ALA A 69 -2.09 1.19 8.16
N VAL A 70 -1.50 1.40 6.98
CA VAL A 70 -2.24 1.37 5.70
C VAL A 70 -2.58 -0.05 5.24
N GLU A 71 -1.79 -1.07 5.61
CA GLU A 71 -2.13 -2.49 5.37
C GLU A 71 -3.43 -2.90 6.09
N VAL A 72 -3.73 -2.29 7.23
CA VAL A 72 -4.97 -2.55 8.00
C VAL A 72 -6.08 -1.55 7.66
N ARG A 73 -5.73 -0.27 7.48
CA ARG A 73 -6.66 0.81 7.16
C ARG A 73 -6.19 1.58 5.93
N ALA A 74 -6.53 1.03 4.76
CA ALA A 74 -6.23 1.65 3.48
C ALA A 74 -6.95 2.99 3.26
N ASP A 75 -7.98 3.31 4.05
CA ASP A 75 -8.71 4.58 4.04
C ASP A 75 -8.07 5.68 4.93
N SER A 76 -6.97 5.37 5.61
CA SER A 76 -6.34 6.30 6.55
C SER A 76 -5.49 7.35 5.83
N ALA A 77 -6.09 8.50 5.52
CA ALA A 77 -5.38 9.64 4.93
C ALA A 77 -4.14 10.06 5.76
N ALA A 78 -4.24 10.01 7.10
CA ALA A 78 -3.11 10.35 7.97
C ALA A 78 -1.95 9.34 7.85
N ALA A 79 -2.25 8.04 7.70
CA ALA A 79 -1.22 7.02 7.54
C ALA A 79 -0.54 7.12 6.17
N TRP A 80 -1.31 7.33 5.10
CA TRP A 80 -0.76 7.57 3.76
C TRP A 80 0.10 8.84 3.68
N MET A 81 -0.32 9.93 4.34
CA MET A 81 0.48 11.15 4.43
C MET A 81 1.80 10.91 5.17
N GLY A 82 1.77 10.20 6.30
CA GLY A 82 2.98 9.84 7.04
C GLY A 82 3.91 8.93 6.24
N LEU A 83 3.34 7.96 5.50
CA LEU A 83 4.10 7.05 4.64
C LEU A 83 4.79 7.81 3.49
N ALA A 84 4.07 8.69 2.80
CA ALA A 84 4.62 9.53 1.74
C ALA A 84 5.75 10.43 2.25
N ALA A 85 5.52 11.12 3.37
CA ALA A 85 6.54 11.96 3.99
C ALA A 85 7.77 11.17 4.45
N SER A 86 7.58 9.94 4.96
CA SER A 86 8.70 9.06 5.34
C SER A 86 9.52 8.66 4.12
N TYR A 87 8.88 8.32 2.99
CA TYR A 87 9.58 8.04 1.75
C TYR A 87 10.31 9.25 1.18
N ASP A 88 9.73 10.44 1.29
CA ASP A 88 10.38 11.70 0.90
C ASP A 88 11.70 11.90 1.67
N GLN A 89 11.67 11.74 2.99
CA GLN A 89 12.87 11.88 3.84
C GLN A 89 13.93 10.80 3.57
N LEU A 90 13.50 9.61 3.13
CA LEU A 90 14.39 8.52 2.73
C LEU A 90 14.93 8.67 1.30
N GLY A 91 14.55 9.71 0.55
CA GLY A 91 14.90 9.89 -0.86
C GLY A 91 14.25 8.85 -1.80
N ARG A 92 13.28 8.08 -1.29
CA ARG A 92 12.55 7.03 -2.02
C ARG A 92 11.37 7.64 -2.79
N PHE A 93 11.67 8.58 -3.67
CA PHE A 93 10.67 9.47 -4.29
C PHE A 93 9.61 8.75 -5.13
N ASP A 94 9.96 7.61 -5.75
CA ASP A 94 9.02 6.78 -6.50
C ASP A 94 7.94 6.17 -5.60
N PHE A 95 8.30 5.77 -4.38
CA PHE A 95 7.35 5.29 -3.38
C PHE A 95 6.54 6.44 -2.76
N ALA A 96 7.16 7.61 -2.58
CA ALA A 96 6.45 8.80 -2.12
C ALA A 96 5.33 9.18 -3.10
N ASP A 97 5.60 9.19 -4.41
CA ASP A 97 4.60 9.49 -5.45
C ASP A 97 3.42 8.50 -5.42
N ARG A 98 3.70 7.20 -5.24
CA ARG A 98 2.64 6.19 -5.09
C ARG A 98 1.79 6.45 -3.84
N ALA A 99 2.42 6.72 -2.70
CA ALA A 99 1.70 7.01 -1.46
C ALA A 99 0.89 8.31 -1.52
N TYR A 100 1.41 9.37 -2.16
CA TYR A 100 0.62 10.58 -2.45
C TYR A 100 -0.54 10.28 -3.40
N GLY A 101 -0.35 9.39 -4.39
CA GLY A 101 -1.42 8.94 -5.28
C GLY A 101 -2.59 8.31 -4.51
N GLU A 102 -2.31 7.38 -3.60
CA GLU A 102 -3.35 6.80 -2.72
C GLU A 102 -3.99 7.85 -1.81
N LEU A 103 -3.18 8.72 -1.20
CA LEU A 103 -3.68 9.81 -0.37
C LEU A 103 -4.65 10.73 -1.12
N LEU A 104 -4.35 11.07 -2.38
CA LEU A 104 -5.19 11.92 -3.21
C LEU A 104 -6.52 11.26 -3.58
N LYS A 105 -6.55 9.93 -3.75
CA LYS A 105 -7.81 9.19 -3.97
C LYS A 105 -8.74 9.26 -2.75
N ILE A 106 -8.16 9.29 -1.54
CA ILE A 106 -8.89 9.24 -0.28
C ILE A 106 -9.34 10.63 0.18
N ALA A 107 -8.41 11.58 0.21
CA ALA A 107 -8.63 12.89 0.83
C ALA A 107 -8.85 14.01 -0.21
N GLY A 108 -8.64 13.73 -1.48
CA GLY A 108 -8.62 14.73 -2.54
C GLY A 108 -7.39 15.65 -2.44
N ARG A 109 -7.34 16.63 -3.34
CA ARG A 109 -6.21 17.55 -3.50
C ARG A 109 -6.29 18.74 -2.53
N GLN A 110 -6.19 18.45 -1.23
CA GLN A 110 -6.28 19.48 -0.18
C GLN A 110 -5.02 20.35 -0.12
N PRO A 111 -5.12 21.64 0.25
CA PRO A 111 -3.96 22.54 0.35
C PRO A 111 -2.80 21.99 1.18
N ARG A 112 -3.09 21.33 2.32
CA ARG A 112 -2.06 20.69 3.16
C ARG A 112 -1.29 19.59 2.43
N ILE A 113 -1.99 18.77 1.64
CA ILE A 113 -1.40 17.69 0.85
C ILE A 113 -0.53 18.29 -0.25
N VAL A 114 -1.04 19.30 -0.95
CA VAL A 114 -0.31 20.00 -2.01
C VAL A 114 0.96 20.66 -1.47
N ASN A 115 0.92 21.24 -0.27
CA ASN A 115 2.12 21.75 0.39
C ASN A 115 3.17 20.64 0.63
N ASN A 116 2.76 19.47 1.11
CA ASN A 116 3.70 18.36 1.33
C ASN A 116 4.26 17.83 0.00
N MET A 117 3.46 17.76 -1.06
CA MET A 117 3.96 17.47 -2.41
C MET A 117 4.97 18.52 -2.90
N GLY A 118 4.75 19.80 -2.58
CA GLY A 118 5.70 20.87 -2.85
C GLY A 118 7.04 20.64 -2.14
N TYR A 119 6.98 20.19 -0.89
CA TYR A 119 8.17 19.82 -0.11
C TYR A 119 8.89 18.59 -0.66
N SER A 120 8.14 17.58 -1.11
CA SER A 120 8.68 16.44 -1.86
C SER A 120 9.48 16.90 -3.08
N GLN A 121 8.95 17.83 -3.88
CA GLN A 121 9.63 18.36 -5.06
C GLN A 121 10.86 19.19 -4.70
N TYR A 122 10.81 19.92 -3.57
CA TYR A 122 11.99 20.62 -3.05
C TYR A 122 13.12 19.66 -2.70
N LEU A 123 12.83 18.54 -2.01
CA LEU A 123 13.82 17.51 -1.67
C LEU A 123 14.45 16.85 -2.91
N ARG A 124 13.73 16.81 -4.03
CA ARG A 124 14.22 16.33 -5.33
C ARG A 124 15.09 17.35 -6.07
N GLY A 125 15.24 18.58 -5.55
CA GLY A 125 15.88 19.70 -6.23
C GLY A 125 15.01 20.39 -7.29
N ASN A 126 13.76 19.98 -7.46
CA ASN A 126 12.83 20.53 -8.44
C ASN A 126 12.18 21.83 -7.94
N LYS A 127 12.99 22.86 -7.68
CA LYS A 127 12.56 24.14 -7.07
C LYS A 127 11.41 24.82 -7.84
N ALA A 128 11.40 24.74 -9.16
CA ALA A 128 10.32 25.32 -9.99
C ALA A 128 8.97 24.66 -9.72
N GLN A 129 8.93 23.32 -9.67
CA GLN A 129 7.71 22.57 -9.39
C GLN A 129 7.29 22.74 -7.92
N ALA A 130 8.25 22.76 -6.99
CA ALA A 130 7.98 23.05 -5.58
C ALA A 130 7.29 24.41 -5.42
N ARG A 131 7.81 25.46 -6.08
CA ARG A 131 7.19 26.80 -6.05
C ARG A 131 5.75 26.79 -6.54
N LYS A 132 5.48 26.11 -7.66
CA LYS A 132 4.11 25.99 -8.20
C LYS A 132 3.16 25.37 -7.18
N LEU A 133 3.56 24.26 -6.56
CA LEU A 133 2.74 23.56 -5.58
C LEU A 133 2.56 24.36 -4.30
N TYR A 134 3.59 25.04 -3.80
CA TYR A 134 3.44 25.92 -2.64
C TYR A 134 2.49 27.09 -2.93
N MET A 135 2.56 27.72 -4.10
CA MET A 135 1.63 28.78 -4.47
C MET A 135 0.19 28.28 -4.58
N GLU A 136 -0.02 27.09 -5.15
CA GLU A 136 -1.33 26.41 -5.19
C GLU A 136 -1.85 26.15 -3.77
N ALA A 137 -1.03 25.58 -2.89
CA ALA A 137 -1.38 25.32 -1.50
C ALA A 137 -1.73 26.62 -0.75
N ARG A 138 -0.92 27.67 -0.93
CA ARG A 138 -1.10 28.97 -0.27
C ARG A 138 -2.47 29.58 -0.59
N ALA A 139 -2.93 29.46 -1.84
CA ALA A 139 -4.20 30.03 -2.28
C ALA A 139 -5.42 29.43 -1.56
N GLY A 140 -5.31 28.19 -1.04
CA GLY A 140 -6.39 27.51 -0.32
C GLY A 140 -6.23 27.48 1.20
N MET A 141 -5.20 28.12 1.77
CA MET A 141 -4.93 28.08 3.22
C MET A 141 -5.30 29.39 3.91
N THR A 142 -6.04 29.29 5.03
CA THR A 142 -6.27 30.43 5.93
C THR A 142 -5.02 30.80 6.73
N ASN A 143 -4.18 29.81 7.07
CA ASN A 143 -2.89 30.02 7.73
C ASN A 143 -1.76 29.62 6.78
N THR A 144 -1.01 30.62 6.30
CA THR A 144 0.05 30.43 5.30
C THR A 144 1.44 30.30 5.90
N THR A 145 1.62 30.37 7.23
CA THR A 145 2.94 30.45 7.88
C THR A 145 3.89 29.33 7.44
N VAL A 146 3.41 28.09 7.38
CA VAL A 146 4.21 26.93 6.96
C VAL A 146 4.58 27.01 5.47
N VAL A 147 3.63 27.37 4.62
CA VAL A 147 3.85 27.46 3.16
C VAL A 147 4.80 28.61 2.82
N ASP A 148 4.66 29.74 3.52
CA ASP A 148 5.53 30.91 3.35
C ASP A 148 6.96 30.61 3.84
N ALA A 149 7.12 29.82 4.91
CA ALA A 149 8.43 29.32 5.32
C ALA A 149 9.05 28.40 4.26
N ASN A 150 8.25 27.50 3.68
CA ASN A 150 8.67 26.60 2.61
C ASN A 150 9.07 27.35 1.33
N LEU A 151 8.34 28.40 0.94
CA LEU A 151 8.70 29.27 -0.19
C LEU A 151 10.06 29.93 0.02
N LYS A 152 10.36 30.41 1.23
CA LYS A 152 11.66 31.00 1.57
C LYS A 152 12.82 30.01 1.47
N LEU A 153 12.58 28.69 1.62
CA LEU A 153 13.63 27.68 1.43
C LEU A 153 14.12 27.64 -0.02
N LEU A 154 13.27 27.98 -0.98
CA LEU A 154 13.63 27.93 -2.41
C LEU A 154 14.70 28.97 -2.77
N ASP A 155 14.72 30.08 -2.06
CA ASP A 155 15.59 31.23 -2.33
C ASP A 155 16.98 31.09 -1.67
N LYS A 156 17.19 30.05 -0.84
CA LYS A 156 18.41 29.84 -0.03
C LYS A 156 19.50 28.98 -0.68
N GLY A 157 19.55 28.86 -2.00
CA GLY A 157 20.61 28.09 -2.66
C GLY A 157 20.76 28.35 -4.13
#